data_AF-A0A3Q0JKS9-F1
#
_entry.id   AF-A0A3Q0JKS9-F1
#
_cell.length_a   1.000
_cell.length_b   1.000
_cell.length_c   1.000
_cell.angle_alpha   90.00
_cell.angle_beta   90.00
_cell.angle_gamma   90.00
#
_symmetry.space_group_name_H-M   'P 1'
#
loop_
_entity.id
_entity.type
_entity.pdbx_description
1 polymer ?
#
loop_
_entity_poly.entity_id
_entity_poly.type
_entity_poly.pdbx_seq_one_letter_code
_entity_poly.pdbx_strand_id
1 'polypeptide(L)'
;MVELFNTTTFRKAVHVGNTTYDTSVTEDVFLKNDIMGSVKGNIENILDSRNPSYRVLFYSGQLDVIVAYPFTENFLRNLDFGGKETYLTASREFVYYKNELKGYVKKAKNLYE
;
A
#
# COMPACT_ATOMS: atom_id res chain seq x y z
N MET A 1 -14.34 -0.35 18.75
CA MET A 1 -12.86 -0.37 18.82
C MET A 1 -12.34 0.50 19.97
N VAL A 2 -12.75 1.77 20.07
CA VAL A 2 -12.40 2.66 21.21
C VAL A 2 -12.73 2.06 22.59
N GLU A 3 -13.89 1.41 22.72
CA GLU A 3 -14.31 0.78 23.97
C GLU A 3 -13.34 -0.33 24.44
N LEU A 4 -12.82 -1.14 23.53
CA LEU A 4 -11.86 -2.22 23.83
C LEU A 4 -10.58 -1.65 24.44
N PHE A 5 -10.05 -0.59 23.85
CA PHE A 5 -8.77 0.01 24.24
C PHE A 5 -8.82 0.72 25.59
N ASN A 6 -10.02 1.04 26.09
CA ASN A 6 -10.21 1.62 27.41
C ASN A 6 -10.38 0.57 28.52
N THR A 7 -10.51 -0.72 28.19
CA THR A 7 -10.65 -1.76 29.22
C THR A 7 -9.36 -1.97 29.99
N THR A 8 -9.45 -2.18 31.31
CA THR A 8 -8.28 -2.47 32.16
C THR A 8 -7.54 -3.71 31.71
N THR A 9 -8.27 -4.75 31.27
CA THR A 9 -7.69 -6.00 30.80
C THR A 9 -6.82 -5.78 29.57
N PHE A 10 -7.34 -5.11 28.54
CA PHE A 10 -6.57 -4.82 27.32
C PHE A 10 -5.34 -3.98 27.66
N ARG A 11 -5.51 -2.90 28.44
CA ARG A 11 -4.42 -1.98 28.76
C ARG A 11 -3.28 -2.64 29.54
N LYS A 12 -3.61 -3.56 30.46
CA LYS A 12 -2.61 -4.36 31.18
C LYS A 12 -1.89 -5.33 30.24
N ALA A 13 -2.62 -5.97 29.32
CA ALA A 13 -2.05 -6.94 28.39
C ALA A 13 -1.06 -6.32 27.39
N VAL A 14 -1.30 -5.09 26.93
CA VAL A 14 -0.40 -4.38 25.99
C VAL A 14 0.55 -3.39 26.66
N HIS A 15 0.55 -3.32 28.00
CA HIS A 15 1.46 -2.48 28.80
C HIS A 15 1.44 -0.97 28.49
N VAL A 16 0.28 -0.41 28.11
CA VAL A 16 0.13 1.03 27.75
C VAL A 16 -0.15 1.95 28.96
N GLY A 17 -0.16 1.41 30.18
CA GLY A 17 -0.33 2.20 31.41
C GLY A 17 -1.66 2.96 31.46
N ASN A 18 -1.62 4.27 31.74
CA ASN A 18 -2.79 5.17 31.83
C ASN A 18 -2.90 6.18 30.66
N THR A 19 -2.16 5.99 29.57
CA THR A 19 -2.22 6.85 28.36
C THR A 19 -3.60 6.82 27.70
N THR A 20 -4.15 7.99 27.37
CA THR A 20 -5.41 8.12 26.63
C THR A 20 -5.26 7.57 25.21
N TYR A 21 -6.23 6.77 24.75
CA TYR A 21 -6.32 6.40 23.33
C TYR A 21 -6.92 7.58 22.55
N ASP A 22 -6.07 8.33 21.85
CA ASP A 22 -6.47 9.51 21.09
C ASP A 22 -7.10 9.11 19.75
N THR A 23 -8.18 9.78 19.37
CA THR A 23 -8.89 9.63 18.09
C THR A 23 -8.92 10.93 17.31
N SER A 24 -8.13 11.92 17.70
CA SER A 24 -7.94 13.15 16.93
C SER A 24 -7.25 12.85 15.59
N VAL A 25 -7.54 13.67 14.57
CA VAL A 25 -6.97 13.62 13.22
C VAL A 25 -6.22 14.91 12.93
N THR A 26 -5.36 15.32 13.87
CA THR A 26 -4.65 16.61 13.79
C THR A 26 -3.41 16.54 12.91
N GLU A 27 -2.85 15.34 12.73
CA GLU A 27 -1.70 15.04 11.89
C GLU A 27 -1.93 15.41 10.42
N ASP A 28 -3.14 15.18 9.89
CA ASP A 28 -3.49 15.51 8.50
C ASP A 28 -3.35 17.02 8.24
N VAL A 29 -3.69 17.84 9.24
CA VAL A 29 -3.56 19.31 9.15
C VAL A 29 -2.09 19.72 9.11
N PHE A 30 -1.25 19.08 9.92
CA PHE A 30 0.18 19.37 9.99
C PHE A 30 0.94 18.87 8.75
N LEU A 31 0.52 17.76 8.15
CA LEU A 31 1.15 17.12 6.99
C LEU A 31 0.47 17.45 5.66
N LYS A 32 -0.47 18.41 5.63
CA LYS A 32 -1.25 18.75 4.42
C LYS A 32 -0.42 18.99 3.16
N ASN A 33 0.79 19.52 3.31
CA ASN A 33 1.68 19.81 2.19
C ASN A 33 2.35 18.53 1.65
N ASP A 34 2.55 17.52 2.49
CA ASP A 34 3.17 16.26 2.11
C ASP A 34 2.18 15.33 1.40
N ILE A 35 0.87 15.45 1.69
CA ILE A 35 -0.19 14.64 1.06
C ILE A 35 -0.16 14.74 -0.47
N MET A 36 0.12 15.92 -1.02
CA MET A 36 0.16 16.15 -2.47
C MET A 36 1.52 15.85 -3.09
N GLY A 37 2.54 15.55 -2.28
CA GLY A 37 3.88 15.21 -2.74
C GLY A 37 3.92 13.84 -3.42
N SER A 38 4.48 13.77 -4.63
CA SER A 38 4.65 12.48 -5.30
C SER A 38 5.82 11.69 -4.71
N VAL A 39 5.58 10.42 -4.37
CA VAL A 39 6.61 9.46 -3.96
C VAL A 39 7.20 8.66 -5.14
N LYS A 40 6.83 9.01 -6.38
CA LYS A 40 7.24 8.31 -7.61
C LYS A 40 8.75 7.98 -7.63
N GLY A 41 9.60 8.99 -7.42
CA GLY A 41 11.06 8.79 -7.45
C GLY A 41 11.57 7.84 -6.36
N ASN A 42 10.95 7.84 -5.18
CA ASN A 42 11.29 6.90 -4.11
C ASN A 42 10.96 5.45 -4.51
N ILE A 43 9.81 5.23 -5.15
CA ILE A 43 9.39 3.91 -5.61
C ILE A 43 10.30 3.41 -6.75
N GLU A 44 10.66 4.27 -7.71
CA GLU A 44 11.62 3.94 -8.77
C GLU A 44 12.97 3.50 -8.19
N ASN A 45 13.49 4.26 -7.22
CA ASN A 45 14.75 3.91 -6.54
C ASN A 45 14.68 2.55 -5.81
N ILE A 46 13.54 2.23 -5.18
CA ILE A 46 13.35 0.92 -4.53
C ILE A 46 13.29 -0.19 -5.56
N LEU A 47 12.56 0.01 -6.67
CA LEU A 47 12.41 -0.99 -7.73
C LEU A 47 13.74 -1.28 -8.44
N ASP A 48 14.57 -0.27 -8.65
CA ASP A 48 15.89 -0.42 -9.30
C ASP A 48 17.02 -0.74 -8.30
N SER A 49 16.76 -0.74 -7.00
CA SER A 49 17.73 -1.13 -5.98
C SER A 49 18.21 -2.56 -6.19
N ARG A 50 19.53 -2.72 -6.24
CA ARG A 50 20.20 -4.02 -6.39
C ARG A 50 20.82 -4.55 -5.10
N ASN A 51 20.97 -3.71 -4.08
CA ASN A 51 21.54 -4.10 -2.80
C ASN A 51 20.92 -3.32 -1.61
N PRO A 52 19.95 -3.92 -0.89
CA PRO A 52 19.32 -5.19 -1.22
C PRO A 52 18.38 -5.04 -2.43
N SER A 53 18.12 -6.14 -3.13
CA SER A 53 17.05 -6.17 -4.12
C SER A 53 15.71 -6.38 -3.42
N TYR A 54 14.76 -5.48 -3.67
CA TYR A 54 13.43 -5.55 -3.07
C TYR A 54 12.41 -6.17 -4.01
N ARG A 55 11.50 -6.98 -3.46
CA ARG A 55 10.25 -7.34 -4.12
C ARG A 55 9.17 -6.39 -3.65
N VAL A 56 8.44 -5.79 -4.57
CA VAL A 56 7.44 -4.76 -4.27
C VAL A 56 6.07 -5.24 -4.74
N LEU A 57 5.07 -5.14 -3.86
CA LEU A 57 3.69 -5.46 -4.14
C LEU A 57 2.84 -4.21 -3.90
N PHE A 58 2.14 -3.77 -4.94
CA PHE A 58 0.98 -2.89 -4.81
C PHE A 58 -0.27 -3.76 -4.83
N TYR A 59 -1.23 -3.49 -3.97
CA TYR A 59 -2.50 -4.21 -3.98
C TYR A 59 -3.64 -3.21 -3.77
N SER A 60 -4.76 -3.43 -4.44
CA SER A 60 -5.94 -2.58 -4.33
C SER A 60 -7.17 -3.45 -4.10
N GLY A 61 -8.03 -3.03 -3.17
CA GLY A 61 -9.38 -3.58 -3.06
C GLY A 61 -10.27 -3.04 -4.18
N GLN A 62 -11.02 -3.89 -4.87
CA GLN A 62 -11.83 -3.48 -6.03
C GLN A 62 -12.97 -2.48 -5.68
N LEU A 63 -13.32 -2.34 -4.40
CA LEU A 63 -14.39 -1.47 -3.92
C LEU A 63 -13.89 -0.22 -3.17
N ASP A 64 -12.57 0.01 -3.11
CA ASP A 64 -12.03 1.24 -2.53
C ASP A 64 -12.28 2.43 -3.46
N VAL A 65 -12.88 3.48 -2.92
CA VAL A 65 -13.18 4.74 -3.64
C VAL A 65 -12.25 5.88 -3.26
N ILE A 66 -11.55 5.79 -2.13
CA ILE A 66 -10.61 6.82 -1.67
C ILE A 66 -9.30 6.67 -2.44
N VAL A 67 -8.78 5.43 -2.55
CA VAL A 67 -7.58 5.10 -3.33
C VAL A 67 -7.91 4.00 -4.34
N ALA A 68 -8.78 4.34 -5.30
CA ALA A 68 -9.29 3.38 -6.27
C ALA A 68 -8.18 2.78 -7.14
N TYR A 69 -8.35 1.50 -7.52
CA TYR A 69 -7.41 0.77 -8.38
C TYR A 69 -6.93 1.55 -9.62
N PRO A 70 -7.80 2.27 -10.38
CA PRO A 70 -7.33 3.04 -11.54
C PRO A 70 -6.28 4.11 -11.21
N PHE A 71 -6.30 4.67 -9.98
CA PHE A 71 -5.28 5.64 -9.55
C PHE A 71 -3.94 4.96 -9.30
N THR A 72 -3.95 3.78 -8.65
CA THR A 72 -2.75 2.95 -8.46
C THR A 72 -2.18 2.51 -9.79
N GLU A 73 -3.00 1.97 -10.70
CA GLU A 73 -2.55 1.55 -12.03
C GLU A 73 -1.96 2.75 -12.80
N ASN A 74 -2.62 3.91 -12.78
CA ASN A 74 -2.10 5.09 -13.44
C ASN A 74 -0.76 5.55 -12.86
N PHE A 75 -0.58 5.52 -11.53
CA PHE A 75 0.70 5.81 -10.90
C PHE A 75 1.80 4.84 -11.37
N LEU A 76 1.52 3.53 -11.35
CA LEU A 76 2.49 2.50 -11.75
C LEU A 76 2.87 2.57 -13.23
N ARG A 77 1.91 2.86 -14.11
CA ARG A 77 2.16 3.06 -15.55
C ARG A 77 3.08 4.26 -15.84
N ASN A 78 3.11 5.23 -14.93
CA ASN A 78 3.93 6.42 -15.05
C ASN A 78 5.30 6.29 -14.38
N LEU A 79 5.63 5.17 -13.72
CA LEU A 79 6.96 4.96 -13.17
C LEU A 79 8.01 4.79 -14.27
N ASP A 80 9.18 5.34 -14.04
CA ASP A 80 10.38 5.23 -14.86
C ASP A 80 11.40 4.36 -14.14
N PHE A 81 11.23 3.05 -14.26
CA PHE A 81 12.11 2.05 -13.66
C PHE A 81 12.46 0.99 -14.70
N GLY A 82 13.47 0.17 -14.42
CA GLY A 82 13.98 -0.80 -15.38
C GLY A 82 12.95 -1.83 -15.88
N GLY A 83 11.79 -2.00 -15.23
CA GLY A 83 10.71 -2.92 -15.63
C GLY A 83 9.52 -2.26 -16.34
N LYS A 84 9.57 -0.95 -16.63
CA LYS A 84 8.45 -0.16 -17.20
C LYS A 84 7.82 -0.77 -18.45
N GLU A 85 8.62 -1.10 -19.46
CA GLU A 85 8.09 -1.66 -20.72
C GLU A 85 7.43 -3.03 -20.51
N THR A 86 7.99 -3.86 -19.62
CA THR A 86 7.36 -5.11 -19.21
C THR A 86 6.02 -4.85 -18.51
N TYR A 87 5.95 -3.86 -17.62
CA TYR A 87 4.71 -3.50 -16.95
C TYR A 87 3.66 -2.98 -17.92
N LEU A 88 4.01 -2.14 -18.90
CA LEU A 88 3.03 -1.61 -19.85
C LEU A 88 2.40 -2.68 -20.74
N THR A 89 3.14 -3.77 -21.01
CA THR A 89 2.72 -4.85 -21.91
C THR A 89 2.26 -6.14 -21.20
N ALA A 90 2.51 -6.26 -19.89
CA ALA A 90 2.15 -7.46 -19.12
C ALA A 90 0.63 -7.69 -19.12
N SER A 91 0.24 -8.94 -19.30
CA SER A 91 -1.13 -9.40 -19.11
C SER A 91 -1.47 -9.56 -17.62
N ARG A 92 -2.77 -9.54 -17.31
CA ARG A 92 -3.29 -9.87 -15.99
C ARG A 92 -3.45 -11.38 -15.87
N GLU A 93 -2.89 -11.96 -14.83
CA GLU A 93 -3.04 -13.37 -14.48
C GLU A 93 -4.10 -13.50 -13.38
N PHE A 94 -5.12 -14.34 -13.57
CA PHE A 94 -6.14 -14.56 -12.56
C PHE A 94 -5.61 -15.38 -11.38
N VAL A 95 -5.92 -14.93 -10.16
CA VAL A 95 -5.50 -15.58 -8.91
C VAL A 95 -6.69 -16.32 -8.30
N TYR A 96 -6.53 -17.63 -8.10
CA TYR A 96 -7.55 -18.48 -7.50
C TYR A 96 -7.10 -18.99 -6.12
N TYR A 97 -8.03 -19.05 -5.18
CA TYR A 97 -7.85 -19.72 -3.89
C TYR A 97 -9.04 -20.63 -3.65
N LYS A 98 -8.78 -21.94 -3.42
CA LYS A 98 -9.84 -22.95 -3.26
C LYS A 98 -10.88 -22.92 -4.40
N ASN A 99 -10.42 -22.85 -5.65
CA ASN A 99 -11.23 -22.75 -6.87
C ASN A 99 -12.11 -21.50 -6.99
N GLU A 100 -11.90 -20.49 -6.15
CA GLU A 100 -12.61 -19.21 -6.22
C GLU A 100 -11.65 -18.13 -6.73
N LEU A 101 -12.12 -17.32 -7.69
CA LEU A 101 -11.38 -16.16 -8.18
C LEU A 101 -11.26 -15.13 -7.06
N LYS A 102 -10.03 -14.76 -6.67
CA LYS A 102 -9.74 -13.76 -5.64
C LYS A 102 -9.23 -12.44 -6.19
N GLY A 103 -8.88 -12.40 -7.48
CA GLY A 103 -8.43 -11.19 -8.15
C GLY A 103 -7.55 -11.53 -9.34
N TYR A 104 -6.70 -10.58 -9.71
CA TYR A 104 -5.66 -10.78 -10.70
C TYR A 104 -4.34 -10.21 -10.19
N VAL A 105 -3.25 -10.63 -10.83
CA VAL A 105 -1.92 -10.08 -10.62
C VAL A 105 -1.30 -9.71 -11.97
N LYS A 106 -0.59 -8.61 -12.01
CA LYS A 106 0.23 -8.14 -13.11
C LYS A 106 1.66 -8.02 -12.61
N LYS A 107 2.62 -8.52 -13.39
CA LYS A 107 4.02 -8.66 -12.95
C LYS A 107 4.97 -7.98 -13.92
N ALA A 108 5.96 -7.30 -13.38
CA ALA A 108 7.06 -6.72 -14.14
C ALA A 108 8.35 -6.74 -13.31
N LYS A 109 9.27 -7.63 -13.65
CA LYS A 109 10.49 -7.88 -12.86
C LYS A 109 10.15 -8.18 -11.39
N ASN A 110 10.50 -7.26 -10.49
CA ASN A 110 10.30 -7.33 -9.05
C ASN A 110 9.06 -6.55 -8.57
N LEU A 111 8.31 -5.93 -9.48
CA LEU A 111 7.01 -5.30 -9.23
C LEU A 111 5.87 -6.28 -9.45
N TYR A 112 4.97 -6.36 -8.48
CA TYR A 112 3.71 -7.08 -8.52
C TYR A 112 2.58 -6.08 -8.23
N GLU A 113 1.50 -6.14 -9.00
CA GLU A 113 0.27 -5.36 -8.82
C GLU A 113 -0.95 -6.27 -8.89
#